data_AF-A0A537FKW4-F1
#
_entry.id   AF-A0A537FKW4-F1
#
_cell.length_a   1.000
_cell.length_b   1.000
_cell.length_c   1.000
_cell.angle_alpha   90.00
_cell.angle_beta   90.00
_cell.angle_gamma   90.00
#
_symmetry.space_group_name_H-M   'P 1'
#
loop_
_entity.id
_entity.type
_entity.pdbx_description
1 polymer ?
#
loop_
_entity_poly.entity_id
_entity_poly.type
_entity_poly.pdbx_seq_one_letter_code
_entity_poly.pdbx_strand_id
1 'polypeptide(L)'
;MDEKTDELNSGTNKYLVAAKFITKLNSFIEKDKQPAGLNLSKLLVGALLKHDYSSVGQFHVRSMFLGMMHFQDKYNQDEERLQRCDIHYLTPDMRIIPFCSFNVIPEWYRDRIQKKYGVSVEEWEKKNGEKLESRLYRGQLRRGKHADGCGCSAVHIEPITGT
;
A
#
# COMPACT_ATOMS: atom_id res chain seq x y z
N MET A 1 1.50 15.48 12.27
CA MET A 1 0.05 15.33 12.51
C MET A 1 -0.24 15.59 13.97
N ASP A 2 0.57 15.02 14.86
CA ASP A 2 0.50 15.16 16.33
C ASP A 2 0.35 16.61 16.81
N GLU A 3 1.17 17.52 16.28
CA GLU A 3 1.12 18.95 16.61
C GLU A 3 -0.27 19.61 16.38
N LYS A 4 -1.02 19.16 15.37
CA LYS A 4 -2.39 19.67 15.09
C LYS A 4 -3.46 18.95 15.89
N THR A 5 -3.21 17.70 16.27
CA THR A 5 -4.04 16.95 17.22
C THR A 5 -3.95 17.59 18.61
N ASP A 6 -2.76 18.04 19.01
CA ASP A 6 -2.53 18.76 20.27
C ASP A 6 -3.17 20.16 20.26
N GLU A 7 -3.15 20.87 19.12
CA GLU A 7 -3.90 22.13 18.94
C GLU A 7 -5.43 21.96 19.06
N LEU A 8 -5.97 20.81 18.63
CA LEU A 8 -7.39 20.48 18.79
C LEU A 8 -7.74 20.15 20.25
N ASN A 9 -6.83 19.46 20.95
CA ASN A 9 -7.00 19.07 22.36
C ASN A 9 -6.82 20.25 23.33
N SER A 10 -6.07 21.29 22.93
CA SER A 10 -5.82 22.50 23.74
C SER A 10 -6.97 23.52 23.74
N GLY A 11 -8.14 23.19 23.16
CA GLY A 11 -9.34 24.03 23.19
C GLY A 11 -9.42 25.09 22.09
N THR A 12 -8.52 25.04 21.09
CA THR A 12 -8.60 25.89 19.90
C THR A 12 -9.90 25.63 19.15
N ASN A 13 -10.49 26.68 18.56
CA ASN A 13 -11.71 26.55 17.76
C ASN A 13 -11.52 25.52 16.63
N LYS A 14 -12.29 24.43 16.68
CA LYS A 14 -12.25 23.32 15.72
C LYS A 14 -12.37 23.78 14.26
N TYR A 15 -13.16 24.84 14.02
CA TYR A 15 -13.34 25.42 12.68
C TYR A 15 -12.07 26.11 12.18
N LEU A 16 -11.31 26.76 13.07
CA LEU A 16 -10.05 27.41 12.71
C LEU A 16 -8.97 26.39 12.37
N VAL A 17 -8.90 25.29 13.12
CA VAL A 17 -7.98 24.17 12.83
C VAL A 17 -8.36 23.51 11.51
N ALA A 18 -9.64 23.26 11.27
CA ALA A 18 -10.14 22.71 10.00
C ALA A 18 -9.82 23.62 8.81
N ALA A 19 -10.03 24.94 8.95
CA ALA A 19 -9.68 25.90 7.90
C ALA A 19 -8.17 25.89 7.58
N LYS A 20 -7.31 25.93 8.61
CA LYS A 20 -5.85 25.83 8.44
C LYS A 20 -5.43 24.52 7.77
N PHE A 21 -6.08 23.41 8.10
CA PHE A 21 -5.84 22.11 7.49
C PHE A 21 -6.21 22.13 6.00
N ILE A 22 -7.39 22.66 5.64
CA ILE A 22 -7.84 22.76 4.24
C ILE A 22 -6.89 23.65 3.42
N THR A 23 -6.46 24.79 3.96
CA THR A 23 -5.53 25.68 3.26
C THR A 23 -4.17 25.01 3.02
N LYS A 24 -3.68 24.25 3.99
CA LYS A 24 -2.41 23.51 3.87
C LYS A 24 -2.53 22.29 2.97
N LEU A 25 -3.69 21.63 2.94
CA LEU A 25 -3.95 20.53 2.01
C LEU A 25 -3.85 21.00 0.56
N ASN A 26 -4.39 22.18 0.25
CA ASN A 26 -4.35 22.77 -1.09
C ASN A 26 -2.92 23.08 -1.57
N SER A 27 -1.95 23.30 -0.68
CA SER A 27 -0.54 23.53 -1.05
C SER A 27 0.20 22.24 -1.42
N PHE A 28 -0.29 21.06 -1.04
CA PHE A 28 0.30 19.78 -1.42
C PHE A 28 -0.20 19.25 -2.76
N ILE A 29 -1.13 19.96 -3.41
CA ILE A 29 -1.76 19.52 -4.65
C ILE A 29 -1.27 20.41 -5.80
N GLU A 30 -0.47 19.82 -6.68
CA GLU A 30 -0.05 20.46 -7.93
C GLU A 30 -1.22 20.48 -8.92
N LYS A 31 -1.93 21.63 -8.98
CA LYS A 31 -3.14 21.79 -9.82
C LYS A 31 -2.86 21.66 -11.31
N ASP A 32 -1.69 22.10 -11.76
CA ASP A 32 -1.31 22.10 -13.17
C ASP A 32 -1.03 20.69 -13.71
N LYS A 33 -0.75 19.73 -12.83
CA LYS A 33 -0.52 18.32 -13.18
C LYS A 33 -1.75 17.43 -12.99
N GLN A 34 -2.90 17.99 -12.58
CA GLN A 34 -4.10 17.18 -12.37
C GLN A 34 -4.70 16.72 -13.70
N PRO A 35 -5.17 15.47 -13.79
CA PRO A 35 -5.89 15.00 -14.96
C PRO A 35 -7.22 15.77 -15.13
N ALA A 36 -7.60 16.00 -16.38
CA ALA A 36 -8.83 16.73 -16.71
C ALA A 36 -10.06 16.10 -16.03
N GLY A 37 -10.84 16.91 -15.32
CA GLY A 37 -12.05 16.46 -14.61
C GLY A 37 -11.82 15.90 -13.20
N LEU A 38 -10.56 15.78 -12.74
CA LEU A 38 -10.24 15.46 -11.36
C LEU A 38 -10.01 16.75 -10.57
N ASN A 39 -10.74 16.92 -9.46
CA ASN A 39 -10.58 18.06 -8.56
C ASN A 39 -10.21 17.53 -7.17
N LEU A 40 -8.93 17.18 -7.01
CA LEU A 40 -8.41 16.46 -5.83
C LEU A 40 -8.71 17.18 -4.52
N SER A 41 -8.54 18.51 -4.48
CA SER A 41 -8.81 19.30 -3.27
C SER A 41 -10.28 19.18 -2.83
N LYS A 42 -11.22 19.29 -3.77
CA LYS A 42 -12.65 19.15 -3.50
C LYS A 42 -13.02 17.74 -3.06
N LEU A 43 -12.44 16.72 -3.69
CA LEU A 43 -12.70 15.32 -3.34
C LEU A 43 -12.14 14.97 -1.96
N LEU A 44 -10.92 15.38 -1.65
CA LEU A 44 -10.28 15.14 -0.35
C LEU A 44 -10.98 15.90 0.78
N VAL A 45 -11.31 17.18 0.57
CA VAL A 45 -12.08 17.97 1.54
C VAL A 45 -13.47 17.36 1.75
N GLY A 46 -14.13 16.91 0.67
CA GLY A 46 -15.40 16.22 0.74
C GLY A 46 -15.33 14.93 1.56
N ALA A 47 -14.36 14.06 1.27
CA ALA A 47 -14.18 12.79 1.97
C ALA A 47 -13.84 12.98 3.46
N LEU A 48 -13.00 13.97 3.79
CA LEU A 48 -12.58 14.23 5.16
C LEU A 48 -13.64 14.94 6.01
N LEU A 49 -14.43 15.84 5.43
CA LEU A 49 -15.43 16.62 6.17
C LEU A 49 -16.81 15.97 6.19
N LYS A 50 -17.25 15.32 5.10
CA LYS A 50 -18.61 14.77 5.03
C LYS A 50 -18.77 13.46 5.78
N HIS A 51 -17.67 12.78 6.13
CA HIS A 51 -17.68 11.49 6.84
C HIS A 51 -18.69 10.47 6.27
N ASP A 52 -19.01 10.57 4.98
CA ASP A 52 -20.00 9.74 4.31
C ASP A 52 -19.29 8.74 3.37
N TYR A 53 -19.78 7.51 3.29
CA TYR A 53 -19.18 6.48 2.44
C TYR A 53 -19.26 6.84 0.94
N SER A 54 -20.22 7.69 0.56
CA SER A 54 -20.44 8.09 -0.84
C SER A 54 -19.34 9.01 -1.38
N SER A 55 -18.82 9.91 -0.55
CA SER A 55 -17.77 10.88 -0.87
C SER A 55 -16.41 10.21 -0.89
N VAL A 56 -16.17 9.27 0.04
CA VAL A 56 -15.01 8.38 0.02
C VAL A 56 -15.05 7.49 -1.23
N GLY A 57 -16.20 6.92 -1.57
CA GLY A 57 -16.38 6.12 -2.79
C GLY A 57 -16.12 6.91 -4.08
N GLN A 58 -16.63 8.14 -4.17
CA GLN A 58 -16.35 9.03 -5.32
C GLN A 58 -14.87 9.37 -5.45
N PHE A 59 -14.18 9.61 -4.33
CA PHE A 59 -12.74 9.79 -4.34
C PHE A 59 -12.05 8.54 -4.86
N HIS A 60 -12.32 7.37 -4.29
CA HIS A 60 -11.71 6.11 -4.72
C HIS A 60 -11.90 5.82 -6.21
N VAL A 61 -13.12 5.94 -6.74
CA VAL A 61 -13.39 5.64 -8.16
C VAL A 61 -12.67 6.63 -9.09
N ARG A 62 -12.66 7.92 -8.75
CA ARG A 62 -12.07 8.95 -9.61
C ARG A 62 -10.55 9.04 -9.50
N SER A 63 -9.99 8.67 -8.34
CA SER A 63 -8.54 8.65 -8.10
C SER A 63 -7.92 7.27 -8.32
N MET A 64 -8.71 6.26 -8.72
CA MET A 64 -8.19 4.90 -8.93
C MET A 64 -7.16 4.93 -10.05
N PHE A 65 -5.91 4.71 -9.68
CA PHE A 65 -4.83 4.56 -10.62
C PHE A 65 -4.90 3.16 -11.25
N LEU A 66 -4.96 3.10 -12.58
CA LEU A 66 -4.88 1.87 -13.35
C LEU A 66 -3.55 1.85 -14.13
N GLY A 67 -2.53 1.29 -13.50
CA GLY A 67 -1.24 1.01 -14.15
C GLY A 67 -1.27 -0.37 -14.81
N MET A 68 -0.72 -0.46 -16.01
CA MET A 68 -0.56 -1.74 -16.71
C MET A 68 0.81 -1.81 -17.37
N MET A 69 1.55 -2.86 -17.03
CA MET A 69 2.87 -3.13 -17.56
C MET A 69 3.05 -4.63 -17.73
N HIS A 70 3.68 -5.05 -18.82
CA HIS A 70 4.15 -6.42 -18.96
C HIS A 70 5.22 -6.73 -17.91
N PHE A 71 5.11 -7.89 -17.28
CA PHE A 71 6.17 -8.39 -16.41
C PHE A 71 7.45 -8.63 -17.22
N GLN A 72 8.62 -8.35 -16.63
CA GLN A 72 9.93 -8.63 -17.22
C GLN A 72 10.60 -9.73 -16.41
N ASP A 73 11.32 -10.62 -17.08
CA ASP A 73 12.19 -11.62 -16.47
C ASP A 73 13.66 -11.15 -16.49
N LYS A 74 14.55 -12.00 -15.94
CA LYS A 74 15.96 -11.68 -15.72
C LYS A 74 16.76 -11.54 -17.02
N TYR A 75 16.28 -12.10 -18.13
CA TYR A 75 16.97 -12.14 -19.42
C TYR A 75 16.42 -11.13 -20.43
N ASN A 76 15.24 -10.58 -20.20
CA ASN A 76 14.60 -9.57 -21.07
C ASN A 76 14.35 -8.22 -20.38
N GLN A 77 15.09 -7.95 -19.30
CA GLN A 77 14.96 -6.71 -18.55
C GLN A 77 15.46 -5.51 -19.36
N ASP A 78 14.58 -4.53 -19.56
CA ASP A 78 14.81 -3.26 -20.26
C ASP A 78 14.76 -2.10 -19.26
N GLU A 79 15.87 -1.36 -19.13
CA GLU A 79 16.03 -0.23 -18.22
C GLU A 79 15.14 0.97 -18.57
N GLU A 80 14.95 1.30 -19.85
CA GLU A 80 14.09 2.41 -20.26
C GLU A 80 12.63 2.15 -19.88
N ARG A 81 12.26 0.87 -19.86
CA ARG A 81 10.94 0.42 -19.44
C ARG A 81 10.80 0.42 -17.93
N LEU A 82 11.87 0.12 -17.18
CA LEU A 82 11.88 0.22 -15.70
C LEU A 82 11.79 1.67 -15.21
N GLN A 83 12.37 2.63 -15.94
CA GLN A 83 12.24 4.06 -15.61
C GLN A 83 10.78 4.55 -15.67
N ARG A 84 9.93 3.84 -16.41
CA ARG A 84 8.50 4.09 -16.54
C ARG A 84 7.67 3.17 -15.63
N CYS A 85 8.28 2.53 -14.64
CA CYS A 85 7.56 1.63 -13.76
C CYS A 85 6.57 2.38 -12.88
N ASP A 86 5.38 1.83 -12.66
CA ASP A 86 4.38 2.45 -11.79
C ASP A 86 4.45 1.95 -10.33
N ILE A 87 5.16 0.84 -10.11
CA ILE A 87 5.25 0.16 -8.81
C ILE A 87 6.70 0.16 -8.35
N HIS A 88 6.95 0.79 -7.20
CA HIS A 88 8.28 0.92 -6.65
C HIS A 88 8.34 0.51 -5.18
N TYR A 89 9.47 -0.02 -4.77
CA TYR A 89 9.82 -0.30 -3.39
C TYR A 89 10.76 0.79 -2.87
N LEU A 90 10.37 1.42 -1.77
CA LEU A 90 11.26 2.26 -0.99
C LEU A 90 12.03 1.38 0.00
N THR A 91 13.35 1.59 0.05
CA THR A 91 14.24 0.81 0.90
C THR A 91 14.79 1.66 2.07
N PRO A 92 15.24 1.03 3.17
CA PRO A 92 15.76 1.77 4.34
C PRO A 92 17.00 2.63 4.06
N ASP A 93 17.73 2.38 2.96
CA ASP A 93 18.83 3.24 2.51
C ASP A 93 18.37 4.34 1.52
N MET A 94 17.09 4.67 1.52
CA MET A 94 16.49 5.75 0.73
C MET A 94 16.59 5.56 -0.78
N ARG A 95 16.76 4.32 -1.27
CA ARG A 95 16.68 4.00 -2.69
C ARG A 95 15.25 3.64 -3.10
N ILE A 96 14.85 4.10 -4.27
CA ILE A 96 13.60 3.73 -4.95
C ILE A 96 13.94 2.68 -6.00
N ILE A 97 13.36 1.49 -5.86
CA ILE A 97 13.67 0.34 -6.72
C ILE A 97 12.39 -0.10 -7.45
N PRO A 98 12.38 -0.14 -8.79
CA PRO A 98 11.24 -0.64 -9.57
C PRO A 98 10.88 -2.09 -9.23
N PHE A 99 9.59 -2.43 -9.37
CA PHE A 99 9.06 -3.74 -9.02
C PHE A 99 9.80 -4.91 -9.67
N CYS A 100 10.07 -4.81 -10.97
CA CYS A 100 10.78 -5.87 -11.70
C CYS A 100 12.21 -6.00 -11.18
N SER A 101 12.97 -4.90 -11.06
CA SER A 101 14.34 -4.94 -10.49
C SER A 101 14.36 -5.59 -9.11
N PHE A 102 13.41 -5.24 -8.25
CA PHE A 102 13.35 -5.77 -6.89
C PHE A 102 13.05 -7.28 -6.84
N ASN A 103 12.13 -7.77 -7.67
CA ASN A 103 11.65 -9.16 -7.59
C ASN A 103 12.36 -10.13 -8.55
N VAL A 104 12.88 -9.62 -9.68
CA VAL A 104 13.41 -10.42 -10.79
C VAL A 104 14.94 -10.54 -10.71
N ILE A 105 15.62 -9.51 -10.18
CA ILE A 105 17.04 -9.55 -9.83
C ILE A 105 17.19 -9.37 -8.32
N PRO A 106 16.66 -10.32 -7.52
CA PRO A 106 16.63 -10.17 -6.07
C PRO A 106 18.02 -10.15 -5.45
N GLU A 107 19.00 -10.80 -6.07
CA GLU A 107 20.35 -10.94 -5.53
C GLU A 107 21.06 -9.58 -5.38
N TRP A 108 20.75 -8.63 -6.28
CA TRP A 108 21.35 -7.30 -6.27
C TRP A 108 20.59 -6.30 -5.40
N TYR A 109 19.27 -6.50 -5.25
CA TYR A 109 18.39 -5.54 -4.62
C TYR A 109 17.75 -6.08 -3.34
N ARG A 110 16.73 -6.94 -3.46
CA ARG A 110 15.93 -7.41 -2.33
C ARG A 110 16.78 -8.12 -1.29
N ASP A 111 17.54 -9.12 -1.70
CA ASP A 111 18.24 -10.02 -0.78
C ASP A 111 19.36 -9.28 -0.05
N ARG A 112 20.03 -8.34 -0.74
CA ARG A 112 21.03 -7.45 -0.13
C ARG A 112 20.42 -6.52 0.92
N ILE A 113 19.25 -5.93 0.63
CA ILE A 113 18.53 -5.06 1.56
C ILE A 113 18.02 -5.84 2.76
N GLN A 114 17.38 -6.98 2.53
CA GLN A 114 16.84 -7.83 3.59
C GLN A 114 17.95 -8.39 4.49
N LYS A 115 19.11 -8.77 3.92
CA LYS A 115 20.25 -9.20 4.74
C LYS A 115 20.83 -8.08 5.59
N LYS A 116 20.81 -6.83 5.11
CA LYS A 116 21.38 -5.68 5.82
C LYS A 116 20.46 -5.12 6.90
N TYR A 117 19.14 -5.09 6.65
CA TYR A 117 18.16 -4.41 7.50
C TYR A 117 17.12 -5.35 8.10
N GLY A 118 17.09 -6.61 7.69
CA GLY A 118 16.22 -7.62 8.26
C GLY A 118 16.64 -7.97 9.69
N VAL A 119 15.64 -8.32 10.49
CA VAL A 119 15.80 -8.89 11.82
C VAL A 119 15.52 -10.38 11.75
N SER A 120 16.16 -11.18 12.59
CA SER A 120 15.85 -12.61 12.66
C SER A 120 14.45 -12.82 13.23
N VAL A 121 13.86 -13.99 12.98
CA VAL A 121 12.54 -14.34 13.51
C VAL A 121 12.60 -14.32 15.04
N GLU A 122 13.65 -14.90 15.64
CA GLU A 122 13.81 -14.97 17.09
C GLU A 122 13.93 -13.58 17.73
N GLU A 123 14.68 -12.67 17.11
CA GLU A 123 14.80 -11.28 17.57
C GLU A 123 13.45 -10.55 17.50
N TRP A 124 12.74 -10.72 16.39
CA TRP A 124 11.43 -10.12 16.20
C TRP A 124 10.40 -10.66 17.21
N GLU A 125 10.35 -11.96 17.43
CA GLU A 125 9.44 -12.59 18.41
C GLU A 125 9.74 -12.13 19.83
N LYS A 126 11.01 -12.03 20.21
CA LYS A 126 11.42 -11.51 21.53
C LYS A 126 11.00 -10.05 21.72
N LYS A 127 11.09 -9.23 20.67
CA LYS A 127 10.71 -7.81 20.72
C LYS A 127 9.19 -7.61 20.83
N ASN A 128 8.40 -8.45 20.14
CA ASN A 128 6.95 -8.30 20.08
C ASN A 128 6.20 -9.16 21.12
N GLY A 129 6.87 -10.14 21.74
CA GLY A 129 6.28 -11.03 22.75
C GLY A 129 5.29 -12.04 22.18
N GLU A 130 5.27 -12.24 20.86
CA GLU A 130 4.36 -13.15 20.16
C GLU A 130 5.12 -13.98 19.12
N LYS A 131 4.62 -15.20 18.86
CA LYS A 131 5.18 -16.07 17.81
C LYS A 131 4.68 -15.67 16.44
N LEU A 132 5.55 -15.67 15.43
CA LEU A 132 5.18 -15.30 14.06
C LEU A 132 4.10 -16.24 13.48
N GLU A 133 4.15 -17.53 13.83
CA GLU A 133 3.17 -18.53 13.38
C GLU A 133 1.75 -18.20 13.82
N SER A 134 1.58 -17.51 14.95
CA SER A 134 0.25 -17.16 15.47
C SER A 134 -0.48 -16.17 14.56
N ARG A 135 0.25 -15.38 13.77
CA ARG A 135 -0.29 -14.36 12.86
C ARG A 135 -0.35 -14.82 11.42
N LEU A 136 0.16 -16.01 11.11
CA LEU A 136 0.21 -16.51 9.74
C LEU A 136 -1.20 -16.94 9.30
N TYR A 137 -1.84 -16.18 8.41
CA TYR A 137 -3.10 -16.58 7.80
C TYR A 137 -2.89 -17.81 6.91
N ARG A 138 -3.48 -18.94 7.27
CA ARG A 138 -3.33 -20.23 6.55
C ARG A 138 -4.43 -20.49 5.51
N GLY A 139 -5.14 -19.46 5.05
CA GLY A 139 -6.13 -19.62 3.97
C GLY A 139 -7.34 -20.44 4.39
N GLN A 140 -8.20 -19.91 5.25
CA GLN A 140 -9.47 -20.56 5.59
C GLN A 140 -10.45 -20.57 4.41
N LEU A 141 -10.32 -19.66 3.44
CA LEU A 141 -11.13 -19.63 2.23
C LEU A 141 -10.95 -20.86 1.31
N ARG A 142 -9.86 -21.62 1.46
CA ARG A 142 -9.66 -22.92 0.79
C ARG A 142 -10.10 -24.11 1.63
N ARG A 143 -10.39 -23.87 2.92
CA ARG A 143 -10.83 -24.89 3.88
C ARG A 143 -12.31 -24.69 4.14
N GLY A 144 -13.11 -25.26 3.25
CA GLY A 144 -14.57 -25.28 3.32
C GLY A 144 -15.13 -26.02 2.11
N LYS A 145 -16.40 -26.41 2.18
CA LYS A 145 -17.14 -26.87 1.00
C LYS A 145 -17.16 -25.70 0.01
N HIS A 146 -16.75 -25.93 -1.25
CA HIS A 146 -16.93 -24.93 -2.31
C HIS A 146 -18.40 -24.50 -2.35
N ALA A 147 -18.68 -23.21 -2.57
CA ALA A 147 -20.04 -22.75 -2.80
C ALA A 147 -20.61 -23.47 -4.03
N ASP A 148 -21.89 -23.86 -3.98
CA ASP A 148 -22.56 -24.53 -5.10
C ASP A 148 -22.44 -23.66 -6.36
N GLY A 149 -21.82 -24.19 -7.43
CA GLY A 149 -21.56 -23.47 -8.68
C GLY A 149 -20.19 -22.80 -8.83
N CYS A 150 -19.30 -22.91 -7.83
CA CYS A 150 -17.90 -22.55 -7.99
C CYS A 150 -17.23 -23.58 -8.90
N GLY A 151 -16.99 -23.26 -10.19
CA GLY A 151 -16.45 -24.16 -11.22
C GLY A 151 -15.03 -24.71 -10.99
N CYS A 152 -14.59 -24.83 -9.74
CA CYS A 152 -13.35 -25.50 -9.35
C CYS A 152 -13.63 -26.99 -9.14
N SER A 153 -12.94 -27.86 -9.89
CA SER A 153 -12.96 -29.31 -9.66
C SER A 153 -12.60 -29.59 -8.19
N ALA A 154 -13.38 -30.45 -7.54
CA ALA A 154 -13.29 -30.80 -6.12
C ALA A 154 -12.01 -31.60 -5.76
N VAL A 155 -10.84 -31.05 -6.06
CA VAL A 155 -9.56 -31.60 -5.66
C VAL A 155 -9.35 -31.20 -4.19
N HIS A 156 -9.37 -32.20 -3.32
CA HIS A 156 -9.01 -32.02 -1.92
C HIS A 156 -7.52 -31.65 -1.87
N ILE A 157 -7.19 -30.36 -1.77
CA ILE A 157 -5.81 -29.89 -1.66
C ILE A 157 -5.40 -30.07 -0.19
N GLU A 158 -4.57 -31.08 0.09
CA GLU A 158 -3.99 -31.24 1.41
C GLU A 158 -3.16 -30.00 1.78
N PRO A 159 -3.23 -29.55 3.04
CA PRO A 159 -2.40 -28.46 3.50
C PRO A 159 -0.93 -28.85 3.40
N ILE A 160 -0.11 -27.98 2.81
CA ILE A 160 1.35 -28.12 2.84
C ILE A 160 1.78 -28.00 4.31
N THR A 161 1.98 -29.14 4.96
CA THR A 161 2.64 -29.19 6.28
C THR A 161 4.13 -29.04 6.03
N GLY A 162 4.67 -27.87 6.35
CA GLY A 162 6.10 -27.65 6.34
C GLY A 162 6.77 -28.59 7.34
N THR A 163 7.67 -29.42 6.83
CA THR A 163 8.78 -30.05 7.58
C THR A 163 9.98 -29.14 7.52
#